data_AF-A0A804RHG7-F1
#
_entry.id   AF-A0A804RHG7-F1
#
_cell.length_a   1.000
_cell.length_b   1.000
_cell.length_c   1.000
_cell.angle_alpha   90.00
_cell.angle_beta   90.00
_cell.angle_gamma   90.00
#
_symmetry.space_group_name_H-M   'P 1'
#
loop_
_entity.id
_entity.type
_entity.pdbx_description
1 polymer ?
#
loop_
_entity_poly.entity_id
_entity_poly.type
_entity_poly.pdbx_seq_one_letter_code
_entity_poly.pdbx_strand_id
1 'polypeptide(L)'
;PRSLLPSPFFISFGAAAPPARHSRWPGSRCTSCAERARRICKRSSRSLNRSSPSYASPSKIVRTSIARVLTVISQKQKSALREAYKKKKLLPLDLRPKKTRAIRRRLTKYQLSLKTEREKKREKYFPMRKYAIKA
;
A
#
# COMPACT_ATOMS: atom_id res chain seq x y z
N PRO A 1 6.91 -41.26 37.10
CA PRO A 1 5.50 -41.66 36.85
C PRO A 1 4.96 -41.06 35.54
N ARG A 2 5.14 -41.77 34.42
CA ARG A 2 4.60 -41.41 33.10
C ARG A 2 3.24 -42.09 32.92
N SER A 3 2.15 -41.35 33.04
CA SER A 3 0.81 -41.81 32.67
C SER A 3 0.55 -41.47 31.19
N LEU A 4 0.47 -42.52 30.38
CA LEU A 4 0.03 -42.49 28.98
C LEU A 4 -1.46 -42.10 28.95
N LEU A 5 -1.80 -41.00 28.28
CA LEU A 5 -3.18 -40.65 27.96
C LEU A 5 -3.57 -41.25 26.60
N PRO A 6 -4.82 -41.74 26.45
CA PRO A 6 -5.27 -42.43 25.25
C PRO A 6 -5.54 -41.45 24.10
N SER A 7 -5.15 -41.83 22.89
CA SER A 7 -5.37 -41.08 21.66
C SER A 7 -6.86 -40.87 21.38
N PRO A 8 -7.32 -39.64 21.10
CA PRO A 8 -8.71 -39.37 20.79
C PRO A 8 -9.07 -39.81 19.36
N PHE A 9 -10.24 -40.44 19.25
CA PHE A 9 -10.95 -40.80 18.02
C PHE A 9 -10.89 -39.67 16.97
N PHE A 10 -10.39 -39.99 15.79
CA PHE A 10 -10.31 -39.09 14.65
C PHE A 10 -11.71 -38.91 14.06
N ILE A 11 -12.40 -37.82 14.39
CA ILE A 11 -13.64 -37.41 13.72
C ILE A 11 -13.25 -36.84 12.36
N SER A 12 -13.49 -37.62 11.29
CA SER A 12 -13.32 -37.20 9.90
C SER A 12 -14.35 -36.11 9.55
N PHE A 13 -13.99 -34.84 9.78
CA PHE A 13 -14.70 -33.71 9.18
C PHE A 13 -14.33 -33.64 7.69
N GLY A 14 -15.27 -34.01 6.83
CA GLY A 14 -15.16 -33.86 5.39
C GLY A 14 -14.89 -32.41 5.01
N ALA A 15 -13.72 -32.15 4.46
CA ALA A 15 -13.33 -30.85 3.95
C ALA A 15 -14.01 -30.60 2.59
N ALA A 16 -15.17 -29.94 2.60
CA ALA A 16 -15.73 -29.33 1.40
C ALA A 16 -14.82 -28.15 0.99
N ALA A 17 -14.03 -28.34 -0.07
CA ALA A 17 -13.20 -27.29 -0.65
C ALA A 17 -14.09 -26.15 -1.16
N PRO A 18 -13.87 -24.89 -0.74
CA PRO A 18 -14.61 -23.76 -1.31
C PRO A 18 -14.21 -23.58 -2.78
N PRO A 19 -15.15 -23.23 -3.67
CA PRO A 19 -14.85 -23.01 -5.08
C PRO A 19 -13.82 -21.89 -5.22
N ALA A 20 -12.78 -22.16 -6.00
CA ALA A 20 -11.76 -21.21 -6.39
C ALA A 20 -12.44 -19.98 -7.02
N ARG A 21 -12.59 -18.92 -6.23
CA ARG A 21 -13.05 -17.61 -6.71
C ARG A 21 -11.89 -17.00 -7.48
N HIS A 22 -11.71 -17.45 -8.72
CA HIS A 22 -10.91 -16.76 -9.72
C HIS A 22 -11.52 -15.37 -9.90
N SER A 23 -11.00 -14.40 -9.18
CA SER A 23 -11.05 -13.00 -9.59
C SER A 23 -10.38 -12.94 -10.96
N ARG A 24 -11.19 -13.03 -12.01
CA ARG A 24 -10.81 -12.93 -13.41
C ARG A 24 -10.24 -11.53 -13.60
N TRP A 25 -8.92 -11.39 -13.44
CA TRP A 25 -8.21 -10.19 -13.86
C TRP A 25 -8.50 -9.99 -15.35
N PRO A 26 -8.79 -8.76 -15.81
CA PRO A 26 -9.07 -8.52 -17.22
C PRO A 26 -7.82 -8.89 -18.04
N GLY A 27 -7.86 -10.07 -18.67
CA GLY A 27 -6.72 -10.74 -19.30
C GLY A 27 -6.10 -9.96 -20.47
N SER A 28 -6.79 -8.94 -21.01
CA SER A 28 -6.31 -8.16 -22.15
C SER A 28 -5.11 -7.27 -21.85
N ARG A 29 -4.90 -6.87 -20.59
CA ARG A 29 -3.79 -5.97 -20.23
C ARG A 29 -2.53 -6.73 -19.82
N CYS A 30 -2.68 -7.97 -19.37
CA CYS A 30 -1.55 -8.87 -19.07
C CYS A 30 -0.93 -9.45 -20.35
N THR A 31 -1.72 -9.68 -21.41
CA THR A 31 -1.21 -10.18 -22.70
C THR A 31 -0.28 -9.18 -23.38
N SER A 32 -0.61 -7.87 -23.41
CA SER A 32 0.27 -6.86 -24.02
C SER A 32 1.60 -6.67 -23.28
N CYS A 33 1.59 -6.83 -21.95
CA CYS A 33 2.79 -6.78 -21.12
C CYS A 33 3.63 -8.06 -21.28
N ALA A 34 2.98 -9.23 -21.31
CA ALA A 34 3.62 -10.51 -21.57
C ALA A 34 4.19 -10.61 -22.99
N GLU A 35 3.51 -10.07 -24.00
CA GLU A 35 4.01 -9.97 -25.38
C GLU A 35 5.17 -8.99 -25.50
N ARG A 36 5.13 -7.85 -24.81
CA ARG A 36 6.24 -6.90 -24.77
C ARG A 36 7.46 -7.54 -24.10
N ALA A 37 7.28 -8.28 -23.01
CA ALA A 37 8.34 -9.05 -22.36
C ALA A 37 8.91 -10.14 -23.28
N ARG A 38 8.05 -10.90 -23.98
CA ARG A 38 8.45 -11.89 -25.00
C ARG A 38 9.24 -11.25 -26.15
N ARG A 39 8.86 -10.06 -26.63
CA ARG A 39 9.61 -9.31 -27.65
C ARG A 39 10.97 -8.83 -27.14
N ILE A 40 11.07 -8.37 -25.90
CA ILE A 40 12.35 -7.97 -25.28
C ILE A 40 13.27 -9.18 -25.16
N CYS A 41 12.76 -10.34 -24.74
CA CYS A 41 13.52 -11.59 -24.65
C CYS A 41 14.04 -12.05 -26.03
N LYS A 42 13.19 -12.02 -27.08
CA LYS A 42 13.58 -12.34 -28.46
C LYS A 42 14.56 -11.32 -29.07
N ARG A 43 14.55 -10.06 -28.64
CA ARG A 43 15.50 -9.03 -29.09
C ARG A 43 16.84 -9.15 -28.38
N SER A 44 16.82 -9.55 -27.09
CA SER A 44 18.02 -9.79 -26.29
C SER A 44 18.87 -10.96 -26.82
N SER A 45 18.25 -12.00 -27.39
CA SER A 45 19.00 -13.13 -27.97
C SER A 45 19.75 -12.76 -29.26
N ARG A 46 19.27 -11.75 -30.00
CA ARG A 46 19.92 -11.29 -31.24
C ARG A 46 21.06 -10.29 -31.02
N SER A 47 21.15 -9.65 -29.86
CA SER A 47 22.15 -8.59 -29.62
C SER A 47 23.42 -9.07 -28.90
N LEU A 48 23.60 -10.39 -28.75
CA LEU A 48 24.75 -10.97 -28.03
C LEU A 48 26.07 -10.97 -28.84
N ASN A 49 26.12 -10.30 -30.01
CA ASN A 49 27.29 -10.33 -30.91
C ASN A 49 27.85 -8.95 -31.31
N ARG A 50 27.55 -7.86 -30.60
CA ARG A 50 28.14 -6.53 -30.91
C ARG A 50 29.00 -6.02 -29.76
N SER A 51 30.27 -6.43 -29.79
CA SER A 51 31.37 -5.99 -28.93
C SER A 51 31.67 -4.52 -29.22
N SER A 52 31.10 -3.57 -28.46
CA SER A 52 31.57 -2.19 -28.49
C SER A 52 31.41 -1.49 -27.14
N PRO A 53 32.42 -0.74 -26.66
CA PRO A 53 32.54 -0.33 -25.26
C PRO A 53 31.84 1.00 -24.93
N SER A 54 31.32 1.71 -25.94
CA SER A 54 30.58 2.97 -25.75
C SER A 54 29.12 2.77 -25.31
N TYR A 55 28.70 1.50 -25.18
CA TYR A 55 27.34 1.09 -24.88
C TYR A 55 27.29 0.46 -23.49
N ALA A 56 26.34 0.88 -22.65
CA ALA A 56 26.09 0.21 -21.38
C ALA A 56 25.88 -1.30 -21.63
N SER A 57 26.59 -2.15 -20.86
CA SER A 57 26.51 -3.61 -20.95
C SER A 57 25.06 -4.08 -21.14
N PRO A 58 24.74 -4.95 -22.12
CA PRO A 58 23.36 -5.36 -22.44
C PRO A 58 22.51 -5.74 -21.22
N SER A 59 23.12 -6.35 -20.20
CA SER A 59 22.50 -6.70 -18.92
C SER A 59 21.93 -5.50 -18.14
N LYS A 60 22.61 -4.33 -18.15
CA LYS A 60 22.15 -3.10 -17.47
C LYS A 60 20.86 -2.57 -18.11
N ILE A 61 20.77 -2.60 -19.44
CA ILE A 61 19.60 -2.16 -20.20
C ILE A 61 18.40 -3.07 -19.88
N VAL A 62 18.61 -4.39 -19.92
CA VAL A 62 17.57 -5.38 -19.60
C VAL A 62 17.04 -5.20 -18.18
N ARG A 63 17.93 -5.08 -17.17
CA ARG A 63 17.54 -4.86 -15.76
C ARG A 63 16.69 -3.59 -15.58
N THR A 64 17.10 -2.49 -16.21
CA THR A 64 16.37 -1.22 -16.16
C THR A 64 14.99 -1.34 -16.81
N SER A 65 14.89 -2.06 -17.93
CA SER A 65 13.61 -2.28 -18.62
C SER A 65 12.63 -3.11 -17.80
N ILE A 66 13.10 -4.16 -17.12
CA ILE A 66 12.31 -5.01 -16.22
C ILE A 66 11.82 -4.17 -15.02
N ALA A 67 12.71 -3.37 -14.41
CA ALA A 67 12.37 -2.51 -13.29
C ALA A 67 11.27 -1.49 -13.63
N ARG A 68 11.30 -0.90 -14.83
CA ARG A 68 10.25 0.01 -15.31
C ARG A 68 8.89 -0.69 -15.41
N VAL A 69 8.84 -1.91 -15.95
CA VAL A 69 7.60 -2.69 -16.06
C VAL A 69 7.02 -3.00 -14.68
N LEU A 70 7.86 -3.47 -13.74
CA LEU A 70 7.43 -3.76 -12.37
C LEU A 70 6.94 -2.51 -11.64
N THR A 71 7.59 -1.36 -11.89
CA THR A 71 7.15 -0.07 -11.33
C THR A 71 5.75 0.28 -11.81
N VAL A 72 5.46 0.17 -13.11
CA VAL A 72 4.13 0.46 -13.68
C VAL A 72 3.07 -0.49 -13.11
N ILE A 73 3.37 -1.78 -12.97
CA ILE A 73 2.45 -2.77 -12.39
C ILE A 73 2.13 -2.41 -10.93
N SER A 74 3.16 -2.14 -10.12
CA SER A 74 2.99 -1.80 -8.70
C SER A 74 2.22 -0.49 -8.49
N GLN A 75 2.41 0.52 -9.35
CA GLN A 75 1.66 1.77 -9.33
C GLN A 75 0.17 1.52 -9.58
N LYS A 76 -0.18 0.74 -10.61
CA LYS A 76 -1.58 0.40 -10.94
C LYS A 76 -2.25 -0.44 -9.85
N GLN A 77 -1.54 -1.40 -9.27
CA GLN A 77 -2.04 -2.19 -8.14
C GLN A 77 -2.31 -1.28 -6.93
N LYS A 78 -1.37 -0.39 -6.59
CA LYS A 78 -1.55 0.57 -5.48
C LYS A 78 -2.70 1.53 -5.74
N SER A 79 -2.90 2.03 -6.96
CA SER A 79 -4.03 2.92 -7.26
C SER A 79 -5.37 2.19 -7.11
N ALA A 80 -5.51 0.97 -7.64
CA ALA A 80 -6.70 0.15 -7.48
C ALA A 80 -6.99 -0.16 -5.99
N LEU A 81 -5.96 -0.44 -5.19
CA LEU A 81 -6.11 -0.62 -3.75
C LEU A 81 -6.55 0.67 -3.04
N ARG A 82 -6.01 1.84 -3.42
CA ARG A 82 -6.45 3.13 -2.85
C ARG A 82 -7.93 3.40 -3.13
N GLU A 83 -8.41 3.07 -4.32
CA GLU A 83 -9.82 3.18 -4.70
C GLU A 83 -10.69 2.25 -3.85
N ALA A 84 -10.31 0.97 -3.75
CA ALA A 84 -11.04 -0.04 -2.98
C ALA A 84 -11.11 0.26 -1.48
N TYR A 85 -10.10 0.93 -0.91
CA TYR A 85 -10.02 1.25 0.52
C TYR A 85 -10.42 2.71 0.87
N LYS A 86 -10.80 3.55 -0.11
CA LYS A 86 -11.06 4.99 0.10
C LYS A 86 -12.07 5.31 1.22
N LYS A 87 -13.08 4.45 1.42
CA LYS A 87 -14.17 4.66 2.38
C LYS A 87 -14.12 3.73 3.60
N LYS A 88 -13.13 2.85 3.70
CA LYS A 88 -13.03 1.88 4.80
C LYS A 88 -12.37 2.54 6.02
N LYS A 89 -12.90 2.27 7.22
CA LYS A 89 -12.38 2.83 8.48
C LYS A 89 -10.91 2.45 8.73
N LEU A 90 -10.55 1.19 8.45
CA LEU A 90 -9.21 0.65 8.67
C LEU A 90 -8.46 0.54 7.34
N LEU A 91 -7.40 1.33 7.20
CA LEU A 91 -6.47 1.24 6.08
C LEU A 91 -5.30 0.30 6.42
N PRO A 92 -4.89 -0.57 5.48
CA PRO A 92 -3.62 -1.30 5.55
C PRO A 92 -2.44 -0.36 5.80
N LEU A 93 -1.41 -0.83 6.50
CA LEU A 93 -0.26 -0.02 6.94
C LEU A 93 0.47 0.68 5.77
N ASP A 94 0.50 0.04 4.60
CA ASP A 94 1.18 0.57 3.41
C ASP A 94 0.48 1.76 2.77
N LEU A 95 -0.85 1.82 2.86
CA LEU A 95 -1.66 2.87 2.26
C LEU A 95 -1.79 4.10 3.16
N ARG A 96 -1.42 3.99 4.44
CA ARG A 96 -1.42 5.11 5.39
C ARG A 96 -0.46 6.22 4.93
N PRO A 97 -0.76 7.49 5.24
CA PRO A 97 0.15 8.59 4.93
C PRO A 97 1.49 8.39 5.67
N LYS A 98 2.59 8.47 4.94
CA LYS A 98 3.95 8.34 5.48
C LYS A 98 4.36 9.63 6.19
N LYS A 99 3.84 9.83 7.40
CA LYS A 99 4.21 10.92 8.33
C LYS A 99 5.09 10.35 9.45
N THR A 100 5.82 11.22 10.15
CA THR A 100 6.60 10.81 11.33
C THR A 100 5.70 10.18 12.39
N ARG A 101 6.26 9.28 13.20
CA ARG A 101 5.52 8.58 14.26
C ARG A 101 4.86 9.55 15.25
N ALA A 102 5.57 10.63 15.61
CA ALA A 102 5.05 11.69 16.46
C ALA A 102 3.77 12.31 15.87
N ILE A 103 3.77 12.67 14.58
CA ILE A 103 2.60 13.23 13.91
C ILE A 103 1.43 12.24 13.83
N ARG A 104 1.69 10.94 13.73
CA ARG A 104 0.62 9.92 13.74
C ARG A 104 -0.02 9.71 15.11
N ARG A 105 0.73 9.95 16.19
CA ARG A 105 0.28 9.77 17.59
C ARG A 105 -0.36 11.01 18.20
N ARG A 106 -0.04 12.19 17.68
CA ARG A 106 -0.64 13.46 18.15
C ARG A 106 -2.17 13.41 18.01
N LEU A 107 -2.87 14.15 18.87
CA LEU A 107 -4.32 14.32 18.78
C LEU A 107 -4.73 14.98 17.46
N THR A 108 -5.93 14.63 16.98
CA THR A 108 -6.51 15.30 15.80
C THR A 108 -6.79 16.78 16.12
N LYS A 109 -6.79 17.65 15.10
CA LYS A 109 -7.08 19.09 15.29
C LYS A 109 -8.42 19.30 15.99
N TYR A 110 -9.43 18.49 15.63
CA TYR A 110 -10.75 18.50 16.25
C TYR A 110 -10.67 18.19 17.75
N GLN A 111 -9.99 17.10 18.13
CA GLN A 111 -9.81 16.73 19.54
C GLN A 111 -9.09 17.83 20.33
N LEU A 112 -8.07 18.46 19.75
CA LEU A 112 -7.37 19.58 20.39
C LEU A 112 -8.26 20.82 20.56
N SER A 113 -9.22 21.03 19.67
CA SER A 113 -10.15 22.15 19.75
C SER A 113 -11.37 21.90 20.66
N LEU A 114 -11.54 20.68 21.16
CA LEU A 114 -12.64 20.38 22.07
C LEU A 114 -12.42 21.14 23.38
N LYS A 115 -13.35 22.04 23.67
CA LYS A 115 -13.44 22.79 24.93
C LYS A 115 -14.70 22.38 25.67
N THR A 116 -14.66 22.45 26.99
CA THR A 116 -15.85 22.22 27.82
C THR A 116 -16.90 23.31 27.57
N GLU A 117 -18.18 23.02 27.80
CA GLU A 117 -19.25 24.03 27.67
C GLU A 117 -19.03 25.23 28.60
N ARG A 118 -18.41 25.00 29.76
CA ARG A 118 -18.02 26.04 30.72
C ARG A 118 -16.96 26.97 30.13
N GLU A 119 -15.91 26.43 29.52
CA GLU A 119 -14.86 27.22 28.86
C GLU A 119 -15.41 28.00 27.67
N LYS A 120 -16.23 27.37 26.82
CA LYS A 120 -16.89 28.05 25.68
C LYS A 120 -17.71 29.26 26.14
N LYS A 121 -18.49 29.13 27.22
CA LYS A 121 -19.25 30.24 27.81
C LYS A 121 -18.31 31.34 28.34
N ARG A 122 -17.24 30.97 29.06
CA ARG A 122 -16.26 31.94 29.59
C ARG A 122 -15.61 32.75 28.47
N GLU A 123 -15.16 32.09 27.41
CA GLU A 123 -14.54 32.75 26.24
C GLU A 123 -15.52 33.66 25.49
N LYS A 124 -16.80 33.25 25.39
CA LYS A 124 -17.86 34.06 24.78
C LYS A 124 -18.14 35.33 25.58
N TYR A 125 -18.22 35.23 26.91
CA TYR A 125 -18.57 36.38 27.76
C TYR A 125 -17.39 37.32 28.00
N PHE A 126 -16.17 36.79 28.15
CA PHE A 126 -14.97 37.56 28.47
C PHE A 126 -13.86 37.35 27.43
N PRO A 127 -14.03 37.85 26.19
CA PRO A 127 -12.94 37.85 25.23
C PRO A 127 -11.82 38.77 25.73
N MET A 128 -10.56 38.40 25.48
CA MET A 128 -9.42 39.27 25.76
C MET A 128 -9.50 40.50 24.86
N ARG A 129 -9.89 41.63 25.45
CA ARG A 129 -10.01 42.90 24.75
C ARG A 129 -8.64 43.56 24.65
N LYS A 130 -8.34 44.19 23.51
CA LYS A 130 -7.17 45.06 23.38
C LYS A 130 -7.50 46.41 24.02
N TYR A 131 -6.64 46.90 24.91
CA TYR A 131 -6.78 48.22 25.53
C TYR A 131 -5.40 48.89 25.63
N ALA A 132 -5.39 50.21 25.80
CA ALA A 132 -4.20 51.01 26.04
C ALA A 132 -4.44 51.89 27.28
N ILE A 133 -3.38 52.21 28.01
CA ILE A 133 -3.42 53.13 29.14
C ILE A 133 -2.99 54.50 28.62
N LYS A 134 -3.75 55.54 28.93
CA LYS A 134 -3.33 56.91 28.65
C LYS A 134 -2.20 57.27 29.62
N ALA A 135 -1.08 57.74 29.09
CA ALA A 135 0.02 58.28 29.88
C ALA A 135 -0.42 59.50 30.69
#